data_AF-A0A1B1TAZ2-F1
#
_entry.id   AF-A0A1B1TAZ2-F1
#
_cell.length_a   1.000
_cell.length_b   1.000
_cell.length_c   1.000
_cell.angle_alpha   90.00
_cell.angle_beta   90.00
_cell.angle_gamma   90.00
#
_symmetry.space_group_name_H-M   'P 1'
#
loop_
_entity.id
_entity.type
_entity.pdbx_description
1 polymer ?
#
loop_
_entity_poly.entity_id
_entity_poly.type
_entity_poly.pdbx_seq_one_letter_code
_entity_poly.pdbx_strand_id
1 'polypeptide(L)'
;MIFLILRGRRTKEIKISNFKEQSRFFERALDSLSNDSIFQAISTNGMAVAAATEDDEAVRICNKLIASGAIAAGITGSGPAISVISFVQDSGIIRQLLNDLKYDIVETNFFNNNILELI
;
A
#
# COMPACT_ATOMS: atom_id res chain seq x y z
N MET A 1 -0.89 -8.57 9.94
CA MET A 1 0.32 -8.92 9.18
C MET A 1 0.56 -7.87 8.12
N ILE A 2 1.82 -7.50 7.89
CA ILE A 2 2.23 -6.56 6.84
C ILE A 2 3.23 -7.28 5.94
N PHE A 3 3.01 -7.19 4.63
CA PHE A 3 3.96 -7.63 3.61
C PHE A 3 4.47 -6.42 2.84
N LEU A 4 5.77 -6.35 2.58
CA LEU A 4 6.38 -5.38 1.69
C LEU A 4 6.88 -6.09 0.46
N ILE A 5 6.32 -5.74 -0.70
CA ILE A 5 6.74 -6.27 -2.00
C ILE A 5 7.86 -5.40 -2.54
N LEU A 6 9.07 -5.94 -2.65
CA LEU A 6 10.25 -5.23 -3.14
C LEU A 6 10.35 -5.36 -4.66
N ARG A 7 10.00 -4.27 -5.36
CA ARG A 7 9.90 -4.24 -6.83
C ARG A 7 11.12 -3.62 -7.54
N GLY A 8 12.23 -3.49 -6.83
CA GLY A 8 13.47 -2.92 -7.38
C GLY A 8 13.41 -1.41 -7.61
N ARG A 9 13.99 -0.94 -8.72
CA ARG A 9 14.08 0.47 -9.06
C ARG A 9 12.92 0.91 -9.95
N ARG A 10 12.48 2.16 -9.77
CA ARG A 10 11.53 2.80 -10.69
C ARG A 10 12.15 2.94 -12.08
N THR A 11 11.35 2.70 -13.11
CA THR A 11 11.76 2.80 -14.52
C THR A 11 11.37 4.14 -15.16
N LYS A 12 10.32 4.79 -14.63
CA LYS A 12 9.81 6.07 -15.13
C LYS A 12 10.30 7.26 -14.31
N GLU A 13 10.47 8.39 -14.98
CA GLU A 13 10.76 9.68 -14.35
C GLU A 13 9.51 10.24 -13.64
N ILE A 14 9.70 10.79 -12.45
CA ILE A 14 8.60 11.41 -11.70
C ILE A 14 8.34 12.82 -12.23
N LYS A 15 7.08 13.11 -12.55
CA LYS A 15 6.61 14.46 -12.89
C LYS A 15 5.73 15.00 -11.79
N ILE A 16 6.09 16.17 -11.25
CA ILE A 16 5.31 16.85 -10.20
C ILE A 16 3.89 17.19 -10.70
N SER A 17 3.72 17.47 -12.00
CA SER A 17 2.40 17.71 -12.61
C SER A 17 1.45 16.53 -12.41
N ASN A 18 1.93 15.30 -12.54
CA ASN A 18 1.11 14.10 -12.39
C ASN A 18 0.56 13.96 -10.97
N PHE A 19 1.31 14.40 -9.94
CA PHE A 19 0.81 14.43 -8.57
C PHE A 19 -0.30 15.46 -8.38
N LYS A 20 -0.20 16.62 -9.03
CA LYS A 20 -1.28 17.62 -9.02
C LYS A 20 -2.55 17.09 -9.66
N GLU A 21 -2.45 16.28 -10.71
CA GLU A 21 -3.61 15.63 -11.33
C GLU A 21 -4.31 14.65 -10.38
N GLN A 22 -3.57 14.03 -9.45
CA GLN A 22 -4.12 13.11 -8.45
C GLN A 22 -4.58 13.81 -7.14
N SER A 23 -4.58 15.15 -7.06
CA SER A 23 -4.86 15.91 -5.82
C SER A 23 -6.13 15.47 -5.11
N ARG A 24 -7.22 15.22 -5.85
CA ARG A 24 -8.50 14.77 -5.28
C ARG A 24 -8.39 13.44 -4.54
N PHE A 25 -7.52 12.53 -4.97
CA PHE A 25 -7.32 11.26 -4.29
C PHE A 25 -6.48 11.42 -3.03
N PHE A 26 -5.51 12.33 -3.04
CA PHE A 26 -4.75 12.69 -1.84
C PHE A 26 -5.65 13.36 -0.79
N GLU A 27 -6.52 14.28 -1.20
CA GLU A 27 -7.55 14.89 -0.34
C GLU A 27 -8.48 13.81 0.24
N ARG A 28 -8.98 12.89 -0.59
CA ARG A 28 -9.83 11.80 -0.13
C ARG A 28 -9.12 10.85 0.85
N ALA A 29 -7.82 10.61 0.66
CA ALA A 29 -7.04 9.82 1.60
C ALA A 29 -6.90 10.54 2.95
N LEU A 30 -6.70 11.86 2.94
CA LEU A 30 -6.68 12.68 4.15
C LEU A 30 -8.05 12.68 4.86
N ASP A 31 -9.15 12.80 4.12
CA ASP A 31 -10.50 12.69 4.67
C ASP A 31 -10.73 11.31 5.31
N SER A 32 -10.20 10.25 4.69
CA SER A 32 -10.29 8.89 5.24
C SER A 32 -9.56 8.77 6.58
N LEU A 33 -8.40 9.42 6.73
CA LEU A 33 -7.70 9.48 8.03
C LEU A 33 -8.52 10.21 9.08
N SER A 34 -9.15 11.33 8.72
CA SER A 34 -9.99 12.12 9.63
C SER A 34 -11.22 11.37 10.13
N ASN A 35 -11.62 10.29 9.43
CA ASN A 35 -12.76 9.44 9.78
C ASN A 35 -12.32 8.06 10.33
N ASP A 36 -11.10 7.97 10.88
CA ASP A 36 -10.52 6.73 11.45
C ASP A 36 -10.41 5.54 10.47
N SER A 37 -10.52 5.80 9.16
CA SER A 37 -10.46 4.78 8.11
C SER A 37 -9.03 4.63 7.58
N ILE A 38 -8.11 4.24 8.48
CA ILE A 38 -6.66 4.20 8.22
C ILE A 38 -6.33 3.30 7.01
N PHE A 39 -6.95 2.11 6.92
CA PHE A 39 -6.68 1.18 5.82
C PHE A 39 -7.17 1.69 4.45
N GLN A 40 -8.29 2.42 4.44
CA GLN A 40 -8.79 3.08 3.24
C GLN A 40 -7.87 4.23 2.83
N ALA A 41 -7.35 4.99 3.81
CA ALA A 41 -6.38 6.05 3.56
C ALA A 41 -5.09 5.49 2.95
N ILE A 42 -4.55 4.40 3.49
CA ILE A 42 -3.35 3.72 2.96
C ILE A 42 -3.56 3.32 1.51
N SER A 43 -4.66 2.63 1.20
CA SER A 43 -4.92 2.14 -0.15
C SER A 43 -5.17 3.30 -1.13
N THR A 44 -5.96 4.30 -0.72
CA THR A 44 -6.28 5.46 -1.57
C THR A 44 -5.02 6.28 -1.88
N ASN A 45 -4.22 6.59 -0.86
CA ASN A 45 -2.97 7.33 -1.03
C ASN A 45 -1.96 6.54 -1.86
N GLY A 46 -1.73 5.27 -1.53
CA GLY A 46 -0.77 4.43 -2.24
C GLY A 46 -1.14 4.21 -3.72
N MET A 47 -2.43 4.06 -4.04
CA MET A 47 -2.88 4.01 -5.44
C MET A 47 -2.77 5.36 -6.16
N ALA A 48 -2.98 6.48 -5.47
CA ALA A 48 -2.74 7.81 -6.03
C ALA A 48 -1.26 8.03 -6.38
N VAL A 49 -0.34 7.57 -5.52
CA VAL A 49 1.10 7.57 -5.82
C VAL A 49 1.41 6.65 -7.00
N ALA A 50 0.81 5.46 -7.08
CA ALA A 50 0.97 4.56 -8.22
C ALA A 50 0.54 5.22 -9.53
N ALA A 51 -0.63 5.86 -9.55
CA ALA A 51 -1.13 6.59 -10.71
C ALA A 51 -0.24 7.78 -11.07
N ALA A 52 0.18 8.58 -10.09
CA ALA A 52 1.03 9.75 -10.31
C ALA A 52 2.44 9.38 -10.81
N THR A 53 2.94 8.20 -10.43
CA THR A 53 4.22 7.65 -10.90
C THR A 53 4.07 6.76 -12.15
N GLU A 54 2.85 6.71 -12.71
CA GLU A 54 2.47 5.89 -13.87
C GLU A 54 2.88 4.41 -13.74
N ASP A 55 2.77 3.88 -12.51
CA ASP A 55 3.07 2.49 -12.16
C ASP A 55 1.78 1.64 -12.23
N ASP A 56 1.34 1.35 -13.45
CA ASP A 56 0.13 0.56 -13.69
C ASP A 56 0.22 -0.86 -13.12
N GLU A 57 1.45 -1.39 -13.02
CA GLU A 57 1.67 -2.69 -12.41
C GLU A 57 1.37 -2.66 -10.91
N ALA A 58 1.80 -1.60 -10.19
CA ALA A 58 1.42 -1.42 -8.79
C ALA A 58 -0.10 -1.40 -8.61
N VAL A 59 -0.82 -0.65 -9.45
CA VAL A 59 -2.28 -0.58 -9.39
C VAL A 59 -2.91 -1.97 -9.57
N ARG A 60 -2.44 -2.74 -10.56
CA ARG A 60 -2.93 -4.11 -10.80
C ARG A 60 -2.65 -5.04 -9.63
N ILE A 61 -1.43 -5.00 -9.07
CA ILE A 61 -1.05 -5.82 -7.92
C ILE A 61 -1.92 -5.47 -6.70
N CYS A 62 -2.09 -4.18 -6.39
CA CYS A 62 -2.89 -3.73 -5.24
C CYS A 62 -4.35 -4.19 -5.38
N ASN A 63 -4.97 -3.97 -6.53
CA ASN A 63 -6.35 -4.39 -6.78
C ASN A 63 -6.53 -5.91 -6.67
N LYS A 64 -5.58 -6.70 -7.21
CA LYS A 64 -5.62 -8.17 -7.09
C LYS A 64 -5.56 -8.62 -5.63
N LEU A 65 -4.68 -8.03 -4.83
CA LEU A 65 -4.50 -8.39 -3.43
C LEU A 65 -5.72 -8.01 -2.59
N ILE A 66 -6.28 -6.82 -2.79
CA ILE A 66 -7.50 -6.37 -2.11
C ILE A 66 -8.68 -7.29 -2.47
N ALA A 67 -8.86 -7.60 -3.75
CA ALA A 67 -9.89 -8.54 -4.20
C ALA A 67 -9.70 -9.96 -3.65
N SER A 68 -8.49 -10.30 -3.22
CA SER A 68 -8.15 -11.61 -2.65
C SER A 68 -8.14 -11.62 -1.12
N GLY A 69 -8.63 -10.56 -0.46
CA GLY A 69 -8.80 -10.50 0.99
C GLY A 69 -7.73 -9.71 1.76
N ALA A 70 -6.86 -8.97 1.08
CA ALA A 70 -6.05 -7.97 1.78
C ALA A 70 -6.96 -6.83 2.31
N ILE A 71 -6.71 -6.39 3.54
CA ILE A 71 -7.42 -5.27 4.17
C ILE A 71 -7.08 -3.96 3.44
N ALA A 72 -5.81 -3.82 3.04
CA ALA A 72 -5.32 -2.68 2.29
C ALA A 72 -4.09 -3.06 1.46
N ALA A 73 -3.90 -2.37 0.34
CA ALA A 73 -2.68 -2.44 -0.45
C ALA A 73 -2.42 -1.12 -1.17
N GLY A 74 -1.16 -0.72 -1.25
CA GLY A 74 -0.76 0.53 -1.91
C GLY A 74 0.76 0.69 -1.99
N ILE A 75 1.23 1.57 -2.88
CA ILE A 75 2.63 2.01 -2.88
C ILE A 75 2.98 2.54 -1.48
N THR A 76 4.16 2.16 -0.97
CA THR A 76 4.72 2.69 0.27
C THR A 76 5.89 3.64 0.01
N GLY A 77 5.97 4.72 0.80
CA GLY A 77 6.91 5.83 0.60
C GLY A 77 6.73 6.47 -0.78
N SER A 78 7.84 6.69 -1.49
CA SER A 78 7.82 7.16 -2.88
C SER A 78 7.64 6.03 -3.91
N GLY A 79 7.53 4.77 -3.47
CA GLY A 79 7.59 3.58 -4.34
C GLY A 79 9.01 3.22 -4.81
N PRO A 80 9.14 2.10 -5.56
CA PRO A 80 8.05 1.31 -6.17
C PRO A 80 7.54 0.15 -5.29
N ALA A 81 8.01 0.04 -4.05
CA ALA A 81 7.56 -0.99 -3.13
C ALA A 81 6.06 -0.85 -2.80
N ILE A 82 5.40 -1.98 -2.55
CA ILE A 82 3.97 -2.05 -2.19
C ILE A 82 3.85 -2.59 -0.78
N SER A 83 3.12 -1.90 0.09
CA SER A 83 2.70 -2.44 1.37
C SER A 83 1.34 -3.12 1.23
N VAL A 84 1.21 -4.30 1.83
CA VAL A 84 -0.01 -5.10 1.87
C VAL A 84 -0.33 -5.41 3.32
N ILE A 85 -1.56 -5.15 3.73
CA ILE A 85 -2.03 -5.39 5.10
C ILE A 85 -3.09 -6.48 5.06
N SER A 86 -2.93 -7.50 5.89
CA SER A 86 -3.91 -8.58 6.04
C SER A 86 -4.16 -8.89 7.52
N PHE A 87 -5.29 -9.52 7.79
CA PHE A 87 -5.47 -10.22 9.06
C PHE A 87 -4.45 -11.35 9.17
N VAL A 88 -4.08 -11.70 10.40
CA VAL A 88 -3.12 -12.79 10.65
C VAL A 88 -3.68 -14.12 10.14
N GLN A 89 -4.97 -14.37 10.34
CA GLN A 89 -5.66 -15.57 9.87
C GLN A 89 -5.65 -15.72 8.33
N ASP A 90 -5.70 -14.61 7.59
CA ASP A 90 -5.73 -14.61 6.12
C ASP A 90 -4.33 -14.51 5.50
N SER A 91 -3.28 -14.41 6.32
CA SER A 91 -1.91 -14.21 5.86
C SER A 91 -1.38 -15.35 4.98
N GLY A 92 -1.89 -16.57 5.16
CA GLY A 92 -1.52 -17.73 4.34
C GLY A 92 -1.94 -17.58 2.87
N ILE A 93 -3.18 -17.12 2.63
CA ILE A 93 -3.73 -16.89 1.29
C ILE A 93 -2.95 -15.78 0.59
N ILE A 94 -2.71 -14.67 1.29
CA ILE A 94 -1.93 -13.55 0.76
C ILE A 94 -0.50 -13.97 0.44
N ARG A 95 0.16 -14.72 1.33
CA ARG A 95 1.53 -15.22 1.10
C ARG A 95 1.62 -16.10 -0.14
N GLN A 96 0.66 -17.00 -0.36
CA GLN A 96 0.62 -17.84 -1.56
C GLN A 96 0.53 -16.99 -2.84
N LEU A 97 -0.34 -15.99 -2.86
CA LEU A 97 -0.48 -15.08 -4.00
C LEU A 97 0.78 -14.25 -4.24
N LEU A 98 1.49 -13.84 -3.19
CA LEU A 98 2.73 -13.08 -3.30
C LEU A 98 3.88 -13.92 -3.86
N ASN A 99 3.96 -15.20 -3.50
CA ASN A 99 4.98 -16.12 -4.05
C ASN A 99 4.86 -16.26 -5.58
N ASP A 100 3.64 -16.19 -6.12
CA ASP A 100 3.41 -16.24 -7.58
C ASP A 100 3.93 -15.00 -8.32
N LEU A 101 4.12 -13.87 -7.62
CA LEU A 101 4.57 -12.61 -8.22
C LEU A 101 6.10 -12.57 -8.46
N LYS A 102 6.87 -13.51 -7.89
CA LYS A 102 8.34 -13.60 -8.02
C LYS A 102 9.12 -12.36 -7.58
N TYR A 103 8.54 -11.57 -6.67
CA TYR A 103 9.23 -10.45 -6.01
C TYR A 103 9.78 -10.89 -4.66
N ASP A 104 10.83 -10.22 -4.20
CA ASP A 104 11.28 -10.37 -2.81
C ASP A 104 10.24 -9.76 -1.87
N ILE A 105 9.89 -10.50 -0.81
CA ILE A 105 8.86 -10.11 0.16
C ILE A 105 9.49 -9.98 1.54
N VAL A 106 9.24 -8.85 2.20
CA VAL A 106 9.53 -8.69 3.64
C VAL A 106 8.24 -8.83 4.43
N GLU A 107 8.26 -9.70 5.43
CA GLU A 107 7.15 -9.94 6.33
C GLU A 107 7.40 -9.23 7.67
N THR A 108 6.41 -8.47 8.13
CA THR A 108 6.48 -7.72 9.39
C THR A 108 5.10 -7.52 10.00
N ASN A 109 5.04 -6.85 11.16
CA ASN A 109 3.80 -6.51 11.83
C ASN A 109 3.82 -5.04 12.28
N PHE A 110 2.64 -4.49 12.56
CA PHE A 110 2.55 -3.20 13.23
C PHE A 110 3.24 -3.31 14.58
N PHE A 111 4.08 -2.32 14.87
CA PHE A 111 4.68 -2.20 16.17
C PHE A 111 3.64 -1.62 17.13
N ASN A 112 3.26 -2.39 18.14
CA ASN A 112 2.33 -1.92 19.17
C ASN A 112 3.14 -1.29 20.31
N ASN A 113 3.24 0.03 20.30
CA ASN A 113 3.83 0.78 21.41
C ASN A 113 2.71 1.12 22.40
N ASN A 114 2.57 0.34 23.47
CA ASN A 114 1.79 0.74 24.65
C ASN A 114 2.50 1.87 25.44
N ILE A 115 2.94 2.95 24.77
CA ILE A 115 3.63 4.08 25.42
C ILE A 115 2.62 5.15 25.91
N LEU A 116 1.33 5.02 25.53
CA LEU A 116 0.26 5.93 25.97
C LEU A 116 -0.44 5.51 27.27
N GLU A 117 -0.06 4.38 27.90
CA GLU A 117 -0.59 3.97 29.22
C GLU A 117 0.33 4.34 30.41
N LEU A 118 1.39 5.13 30.17
CA LEU A 118 2.40 5.49 31.17
C LEU A 118 2.61 7.00 31.38
N ILE A 119 1.62 7.83 30.99
CA ILE A 119 1.56 9.25 31.37
C ILE A 119 0.20 9.55 32.02
#